data_AF-A0A9W4CWD8-F1
#
_entry.id   AF-A0A9W4CWD8-F1
#
_cell.length_a   1.000
_cell.length_b   1.000
_cell.length_c   1.000
_cell.angle_alpha   90.00
_cell.angle_beta   90.00
_cell.angle_gamma   90.00
#
_symmetry.space_group_name_H-M   'P 1'
#
loop_
_entity.id
_entity.type
_entity.pdbx_description
1 polymer ?
#
loop_
_entity_poly.entity_id
_entity_poly.type
_entity_poly.pdbx_seq_one_letter_code
_entity_poly.pdbx_strand_id
1 'polypeptide(L)'
;MFLRHPISLTLGTILGLSITTLFAGSTPGMAEALAQGQGNQPPMNQRSGQLMNALNPTPEQQQQLQGIRQEYQGKMQQQQQQMRQIQKELNELMSGNASESQIRQKHDQLMVLKQQMGQLQFDMMLKMREVLTPEQRSQLADLMQERRQNSRRDR
;
A
#
# COMPACT_ATOMS: atom_id res chain seq x y z
N MET A 1 26.95 -58.03 -2.57
CA MET A 1 28.20 -58.01 -1.77
C MET A 1 28.31 -56.62 -1.16
N PHE A 2 28.09 -56.54 0.14
CA PHE A 2 28.13 -55.33 0.95
C PHE A 2 29.57 -54.89 1.15
N LEU A 3 29.90 -53.61 0.93
CA LEU A 3 30.94 -52.95 1.72
C LEU A 3 30.49 -51.53 2.09
N ARG A 4 29.96 -51.44 3.32
CA ARG A 4 30.05 -50.26 4.17
C ARG A 4 31.50 -50.10 4.60
N HIS A 5 32.02 -48.87 4.69
CA HIS A 5 32.78 -48.46 5.88
C HIS A 5 32.78 -46.92 6.07
N PRO A 6 32.62 -46.43 7.32
CA PRO A 6 32.56 -45.02 7.71
C PRO A 6 33.83 -44.54 8.42
N ILE A 7 34.36 -43.35 8.12
CA ILE A 7 35.48 -42.67 8.82
C ILE A 7 35.38 -41.17 8.44
N SER A 8 35.45 -40.11 9.25
CA SER A 8 35.71 -39.88 10.67
C SER A 8 35.13 -38.51 11.05
N LEU A 9 34.67 -38.39 12.30
CA LEU A 9 34.48 -37.11 12.99
C LEU A 9 35.82 -36.41 13.21
N THR A 10 35.93 -35.14 12.81
CA THR A 10 36.91 -34.21 13.42
C THR A 10 36.19 -32.95 13.86
N LEU A 11 36.01 -32.84 15.18
CA LEU A 11 35.79 -31.59 15.89
C LEU A 11 36.94 -30.63 15.58
N GLY A 12 36.61 -29.44 15.09
CA GLY A 12 37.51 -28.30 15.05
C GLY A 12 36.90 -27.15 15.84
N THR A 13 37.11 -27.15 17.16
CA THR A 13 36.83 -26.00 18.04
C THR A 13 37.86 -24.91 17.75
N ILE A 14 37.43 -23.76 17.22
CA ILE A 14 38.23 -22.53 17.25
C ILE A 14 37.65 -21.59 18.31
N LEU A 15 38.52 -21.31 19.27
CA LEU A 15 38.35 -20.45 20.42
C LEU A 15 38.56 -18.98 20.00
N GLY A 16 37.64 -18.11 20.43
CA GLY A 16 37.93 -16.76 20.92
C GLY A 16 38.21 -15.65 19.91
N LEU A 17 37.31 -14.65 19.87
CA LEU A 17 37.64 -13.26 20.17
C LEU A 17 36.35 -12.47 20.46
N SER A 18 36.13 -12.22 21.75
CA SER A 18 35.06 -11.39 22.27
C SER A 18 35.33 -9.93 21.93
N ILE A 19 34.48 -9.33 21.08
CA ILE A 19 34.44 -7.87 20.91
C ILE A 19 33.33 -7.36 21.81
N THR A 20 33.69 -6.90 23.00
CA THR A 20 32.83 -6.07 23.86
C THR A 20 32.78 -4.66 23.29
N THR A 21 31.71 -4.30 22.59
CA THR A 21 31.39 -2.91 22.29
C THR A 21 30.40 -2.41 23.35
N LEU A 22 30.93 -1.64 24.31
CA LEU A 22 30.12 -0.80 25.19
C LEU A 22 29.80 0.50 24.44
N PHE A 23 28.57 0.64 23.95
CA PHE A 23 27.97 1.94 23.69
C PHE A 23 26.67 2.02 24.47
N ALA A 24 26.78 2.51 25.71
CA ALA A 24 25.67 3.07 26.47
C ALA A 24 25.62 4.58 26.16
N GLY A 25 24.47 5.09 25.71
CA GLY A 25 24.29 6.52 25.46
C GLY A 25 23.14 6.90 24.53
N SER A 26 21.92 6.59 24.96
CA SER A 26 20.64 7.30 24.73
C SER A 26 20.55 8.39 23.64
N THR A 27 19.65 8.20 22.67
CA THR A 27 18.52 9.13 22.41
C THR A 27 17.42 8.43 21.58
N PRO A 28 16.39 7.84 22.21
CA PRO A 28 15.15 7.49 21.52
C PRO A 28 14.34 8.78 21.34
N GLY A 29 14.68 9.59 20.33
CA GLY A 29 13.99 10.87 20.10
C GLY A 29 13.92 11.29 18.63
N MET A 30 14.73 10.69 17.76
CA MET A 30 14.77 11.03 16.33
C MET A 30 14.02 10.03 15.44
N ALA A 31 13.61 8.87 15.98
CA ALA A 31 12.79 7.91 15.23
C ALA A 31 11.32 8.35 15.14
N GLU A 32 10.79 9.02 16.17
CA GLU A 32 9.40 9.54 16.18
C GLU A 32 9.24 10.84 15.38
N ALA A 33 10.32 11.59 15.13
CA ALA A 33 10.28 12.81 14.33
C ALA A 33 10.06 12.54 12.82
N LEU A 34 10.38 11.34 12.34
CA LEU A 34 10.14 10.95 10.94
C LEU A 34 8.75 10.32 10.71
N ALA A 35 8.02 9.99 11.78
CA ALA A 35 6.65 9.45 11.69
C ALA A 35 5.59 10.54 11.51
N GLN A 36 5.89 11.79 11.87
CA GLN A 36 4.93 12.90 11.89
C GLN A 36 4.79 13.65 10.54
N GLY A 37 5.36 13.13 9.45
CA GLY A 37 5.27 13.71 8.11
C GLY A 37 4.19 13.11 7.20
N GLN A 38 3.51 12.04 7.61
CA GLN A 38 2.38 11.51 6.85
C GLN A 38 1.13 12.30 7.25
N GLY A 39 0.80 13.30 6.44
CA GLY A 39 -0.48 14.00 6.52
C GLY A 39 -1.59 12.99 6.73
N ASN A 40 -2.39 13.21 7.78
CA ASN A 40 -3.42 12.33 8.31
C ASN A 40 -4.60 12.20 7.33
N GLN A 41 -4.32 11.74 6.12
CA GLN A 41 -5.29 11.50 5.07
C GLN A 41 -5.81 10.09 5.27
N PRO A 42 -7.09 9.91 5.65
CA PRO A 42 -7.63 8.58 5.83
C PRO A 42 -7.40 7.77 4.56
N PRO A 43 -7.01 6.49 4.68
CA PRO A 43 -6.79 5.62 3.54
C PRO A 43 -8.00 5.70 2.61
N MET A 44 -7.74 5.63 1.30
CA MET A 44 -8.74 5.83 0.25
C MET A 44 -10.02 5.02 0.47
N ASN A 45 -9.90 3.83 1.08
CA ASN A 45 -10.99 2.93 1.44
C ASN A 45 -11.93 3.49 2.54
N GLN A 46 -11.41 4.27 3.49
CA GLN A 46 -12.25 4.94 4.51
C GLN A 46 -12.99 6.15 3.93
N ARG A 47 -12.36 6.88 3.01
CA ARG A 47 -12.99 8.03 2.33
C ARG A 47 -14.10 7.64 1.35
N SER A 48 -13.99 6.46 0.71
CA SER A 48 -15.07 5.87 -0.08
C SER A 48 -16.15 5.26 0.81
N GLY A 49 -15.75 4.71 1.96
CA GLY A 49 -16.60 4.29 3.08
C GLY A 49 -17.66 5.33 3.45
N GLN A 50 -17.18 6.49 3.88
CA GLN A 50 -17.99 7.62 4.32
C GLN A 50 -18.92 8.16 3.23
N LEU A 51 -18.46 8.18 1.97
CA LEU A 51 -19.25 8.68 0.85
C LEU A 51 -20.50 7.83 0.59
N MET A 52 -20.39 6.50 0.64
CA MET A 52 -21.55 5.64 0.40
C MET A 52 -22.53 5.63 1.58
N ASN A 53 -22.05 5.85 2.81
CA ASN A 53 -22.94 5.96 3.96
C ASN A 53 -23.84 7.21 3.86
N ALA A 54 -23.38 8.27 3.19
CA ALA A 54 -24.16 9.48 2.94
C ALA A 54 -25.32 9.26 1.94
N LEU A 55 -25.36 8.13 1.23
CA LEU A 55 -26.42 7.80 0.26
C LEU A 55 -27.64 7.12 0.91
N ASN A 56 -27.64 6.96 2.23
CA ASN A 56 -28.69 6.27 3.00
C ASN A 56 -29.12 4.93 2.38
N PRO A 57 -28.18 3.98 2.16
CA PRO A 57 -28.50 2.69 1.56
C PRO A 57 -29.45 1.87 2.44
N THR A 58 -30.30 1.04 1.82
CA THR A 58 -31.06 0.03 2.59
C THR A 58 -30.10 -0.99 3.24
N PRO A 59 -30.53 -1.75 4.26
CA PRO A 59 -29.71 -2.79 4.86
C PRO A 59 -29.17 -3.80 3.83
N GLU A 60 -29.98 -4.18 2.85
CA GLU A 60 -29.61 -5.11 1.78
C GLU A 60 -28.56 -4.48 0.85
N GLN A 61 -28.76 -3.22 0.44
CA GLN A 61 -27.77 -2.49 -0.34
C GLN A 61 -26.45 -2.34 0.42
N GLN A 62 -26.50 -2.07 1.72
CA GLN A 62 -25.31 -1.93 2.56
C GLN A 62 -24.51 -3.23 2.60
N GLN A 63 -25.19 -4.37 2.76
CA GLN A 63 -24.55 -5.69 2.73
C GLN A 63 -23.89 -5.97 1.38
N GLN A 64 -24.58 -5.69 0.27
CA GLN A 64 -24.03 -5.86 -1.08
C GLN A 64 -22.82 -4.97 -1.34
N LEU A 65 -22.90 -3.69 -0.97
CA LEU A 65 -21.79 -2.73 -1.09
C LEU A 65 -20.59 -3.16 -0.24
N GLN A 66 -20.82 -3.70 0.95
CA GLN A 66 -19.74 -4.22 1.79
C GLN A 66 -19.07 -5.45 1.17
N GLY A 67 -19.85 -6.38 0.60
CA GLY A 67 -19.33 -7.53 -0.13
C GLY A 67 -18.43 -7.12 -1.31
N ILE A 68 -18.89 -6.16 -2.13
CA ILE A 68 -18.10 -5.61 -3.24
C ILE A 68 -16.79 -4.99 -2.73
N ARG A 69 -16.84 -4.18 -1.66
CA ARG A 69 -15.62 -3.59 -1.08
C ARG A 69 -14.63 -4.66 -0.62
N GLN A 70 -15.10 -5.70 0.06
CA GLN A 70 -14.24 -6.77 0.55
C GLN A 70 -13.57 -7.54 -0.59
N GLU A 71 -14.32 -7.83 -1.66
CA GLU A 71 -13.78 -8.52 -2.84
C GLU A 71 -12.59 -7.77 -3.47
N TYR A 72 -12.72 -6.45 -3.60
CA TYR A 72 -11.69 -5.61 -4.22
C TYR A 72 -10.58 -5.21 -3.26
N GLN A 73 -10.84 -5.17 -1.95
CA GLN A 73 -9.87 -4.74 -0.94
C GLN A 73 -8.60 -5.58 -0.97
N GLY A 74 -8.70 -6.91 -1.12
CA GLY A 74 -7.53 -7.79 -1.20
C GLY A 74 -6.64 -7.45 -2.41
N LYS A 75 -7.25 -7.32 -3.59
CA LYS A 75 -6.57 -6.98 -4.85
C LYS A 75 -5.87 -5.62 -4.74
N MET A 76 -6.56 -4.62 -4.18
CA MET A 76 -5.99 -3.29 -3.98
C MET A 76 -4.86 -3.27 -2.94
N GLN A 77 -4.97 -4.01 -1.84
CA GLN A 77 -3.92 -4.06 -0.82
C GLN A 77 -2.61 -4.62 -1.38
N GLN A 78 -2.68 -5.70 -2.16
CA GLN A 78 -1.52 -6.28 -2.85
C GLN A 78 -0.87 -5.26 -3.80
N GLN A 79 -1.68 -4.62 -4.65
CA GLN A 79 -1.20 -3.60 -5.58
C GLN A 79 -0.54 -2.41 -4.87
N GLN A 80 -1.12 -1.98 -3.74
CA GLN A 80 -0.58 -0.89 -2.91
C GLN A 80 0.77 -1.25 -2.30
N GLN A 81 0.96 -2.51 -1.86
CA GLN A 81 2.25 -2.98 -1.35
C GLN A 81 3.33 -2.93 -2.44
N GLN A 82 3.01 -3.40 -3.65
CA GLN A 82 3.94 -3.36 -4.79
C GLN A 82 4.30 -1.92 -5.17
N MET A 83 3.32 -1.02 -5.23
CA MET A 83 3.59 0.40 -5.49
C MET A 83 4.49 1.02 -4.43
N ARG A 84 4.28 0.73 -3.14
CA ARG A 84 5.14 1.22 -2.06
C ARG A 84 6.57 0.72 -2.20
N GLN A 85 6.76 -0.55 -2.58
CA GLN A 85 8.08 -1.12 -2.77
C GLN A 85 8.81 -0.44 -3.95
N ILE A 86 8.14 -0.30 -5.10
CA ILE A 86 8.72 0.40 -6.26
C ILE A 86 9.03 1.86 -5.95
N GLN A 87 8.17 2.54 -5.17
CA GLN A 87 8.40 3.93 -4.76
C GLN A 87 9.68 4.06 -3.92
N LYS A 88 9.94 3.12 -2.99
CA LYS A 88 11.17 3.09 -2.19
C LYS A 88 12.40 2.89 -3.07
N GLU A 89 12.35 1.89 -3.95
CA GLU A 89 13.45 1.58 -4.87
C GLU A 89 13.71 2.76 -5.81
N LEU A 90 12.67 3.43 -6.32
CA LEU A 90 12.83 4.63 -7.13
C LEU A 90 13.51 5.76 -6.34
N ASN A 91 13.14 5.97 -5.08
CA ASN A 91 13.78 6.98 -4.23
C ASN A 91 15.26 6.66 -3.98
N GLU A 92 15.62 5.40 -3.76
CA GLU A 92 17.01 4.94 -3.61
C GLU A 92 17.81 5.15 -4.90
N LEU A 93 17.24 4.85 -6.07
CA LEU A 93 17.87 5.11 -7.36
C LEU A 93 18.12 6.61 -7.58
N MET A 94 17.16 7.47 -7.18
CA MET A 94 17.27 8.92 -7.30
C MET A 94 18.34 9.53 -6.39
N SER A 95 18.59 8.96 -5.20
CA SER A 95 19.63 9.46 -4.30
C SER A 95 21.00 8.81 -4.50
N GLY A 96 21.09 7.78 -5.34
CA GLY A 96 22.33 7.07 -5.66
C GLY A 96 22.96 7.49 -6.98
N ASN A 97 23.87 6.66 -7.49
CA ASN A 97 24.56 6.85 -8.76
C ASN A 97 23.89 6.08 -9.92
N ALA A 98 22.58 5.85 -9.82
CA ALA A 98 21.85 5.11 -10.85
C ALA A 98 21.84 5.89 -12.18
N SER A 99 21.91 5.17 -13.29
CA SER A 99 21.76 5.79 -14.60
C SER A 99 20.33 6.28 -14.83
N GLU A 100 20.18 7.28 -15.69
CA GLU A 100 18.86 7.78 -16.12
C GLU A 100 17.96 6.65 -16.64
N SER A 101 18.53 5.71 -17.40
CA SER A 101 17.78 4.57 -17.94
C SER A 101 17.19 3.69 -16.83
N GLN A 102 17.92 3.44 -15.74
CA GLN A 102 17.42 2.65 -14.61
C GLN A 102 16.29 3.37 -13.88
N ILE A 103 16.43 4.68 -13.69
CA ILE A 103 15.39 5.53 -13.07
C ILE A 103 14.13 5.52 -13.93
N ARG A 104 14.24 5.71 -15.26
CA ARG A 104 13.09 5.68 -16.19
C ARG A 104 12.39 4.33 -16.19
N GLN A 105 13.15 3.24 -16.29
CA GLN A 105 12.57 1.90 -16.24
C GLN A 105 11.78 1.69 -14.94
N LYS A 106 12.30 2.17 -13.81
CA LYS A 106 11.61 2.03 -12.52
C LYS A 106 10.36 2.90 -12.43
N HIS A 107 10.43 4.11 -12.96
CA HIS A 107 9.27 4.99 -13.08
C HIS A 107 8.17 4.36 -13.94
N ASP A 108 8.51 3.73 -15.06
CA ASP A 108 7.53 3.11 -15.96
C ASP A 108 6.83 1.93 -15.28
N GLN A 109 7.57 1.11 -14.51
CA GLN A 109 6.98 0.07 -13.68
C GLN A 109 5.97 0.66 -12.67
N LEU A 110 6.29 1.79 -12.04
CA LEU A 110 5.37 2.47 -11.13
C LEU A 110 4.10 2.96 -11.86
N MET A 111 4.24 3.49 -13.09
CA MET A 111 3.09 3.95 -13.87
C MET A 111 2.14 2.81 -14.25
N VAL A 112 2.68 1.65 -14.65
CA VAL A 112 1.88 0.45 -14.91
C VAL A 112 1.09 0.05 -13.65
N LEU A 113 1.75 0.03 -12.48
CA LEU A 113 1.05 -0.33 -11.24
C LEU A 113 -0.04 0.68 -10.87
N LYS A 114 0.19 1.98 -11.10
CA LYS A 114 -0.81 3.03 -10.88
C LYS A 114 -2.02 2.87 -11.81
N GLN A 115 -1.78 2.53 -13.08
CA GLN A 115 -2.86 2.27 -14.03
C GLN A 115 -3.72 1.07 -13.59
N GLN A 116 -3.08 -0.03 -13.20
CA GLN A 116 -3.78 -1.22 -12.69
C GLN A 116 -4.60 -0.92 -11.43
N MET A 117 -4.05 -0.13 -10.50
CA MET A 117 -4.80 0.35 -9.33
C MET A 117 -6.03 1.17 -9.75
N GLY A 118 -5.86 2.09 -10.72
CA GLY A 118 -6.96 2.87 -11.28
C GLY A 118 -8.07 2.00 -11.88
N GLN A 119 -7.69 0.95 -12.61
CA GLN A 119 -8.65 -0.01 -13.18
C GLN A 119 -9.43 -0.73 -12.09
N LEU A 120 -8.76 -1.24 -11.04
CA LEU A 120 -9.44 -1.89 -9.91
C LEU A 120 -10.45 -0.97 -9.22
N GLN A 121 -10.08 0.31 -9.04
CA GLN A 121 -10.97 1.31 -8.44
C GLN A 121 -12.17 1.61 -9.33
N PHE A 122 -11.96 1.70 -10.64
CA PHE A 122 -13.02 1.92 -11.61
C PHE A 122 -14.01 0.74 -11.65
N ASP A 123 -13.50 -0.49 -11.72
CA ASP A 123 -14.32 -1.69 -11.76
C ASP A 123 -15.16 -1.83 -10.47
N MET A 124 -14.53 -1.59 -9.30
CA MET A 124 -15.24 -1.56 -8.03
C MET A 124 -16.35 -0.50 -8.02
N MET A 125 -16.09 0.69 -8.58
CA MET A 125 -17.09 1.76 -8.68
C MET A 125 -18.26 1.37 -9.57
N LEU A 126 -18.02 0.72 -10.71
CA LEU A 126 -19.08 0.19 -11.57
C LEU A 126 -19.94 -0.84 -10.83
N LYS A 127 -19.31 -1.77 -10.09
CA LYS A 127 -20.03 -2.76 -9.28
C LYS A 127 -20.89 -2.11 -8.19
N MET A 128 -20.36 -1.11 -7.48
CA MET A 128 -21.16 -0.38 -6.49
C MET A 128 -22.32 0.38 -7.14
N ARG A 129 -22.11 0.97 -8.32
CA ARG A 129 -23.17 1.68 -9.07
C ARG A 129 -24.34 0.77 -9.42
N GLU A 130 -24.10 -0.50 -9.73
CA GLU A 130 -25.16 -1.49 -10.03
C GLU A 130 -26.14 -1.69 -8.87
N VAL A 131 -25.68 -1.55 -7.62
CA VAL A 131 -26.51 -1.70 -6.39
C VAL A 131 -27.36 -0.46 -6.09
N LEU A 132 -26.88 0.71 -6.48
CA LEU A 132 -27.52 2.00 -6.16
C LEU A 132 -28.72 2.29 -7.08
N THR A 133 -29.73 2.97 -6.53
CA THR A 133 -30.86 3.49 -7.33
C THR A 133 -30.42 4.66 -8.22
N PRO A 134 -31.19 5.02 -9.27
CA PRO A 134 -30.92 6.21 -10.07
C PRO A 134 -30.75 7.50 -9.25
N GLU A 135 -31.58 7.69 -8.22
CA GLU A 135 -31.55 8.86 -7.34
C GLU A 135 -30.25 8.88 -6.50
N GLN A 136 -29.88 7.76 -5.91
CA GLN A 136 -28.62 7.61 -5.15
C GLN A 136 -27.39 7.83 -6.05
N ARG A 137 -27.45 7.44 -7.33
CA ARG A 137 -26.37 7.70 -8.30
C ARG A 137 -26.23 9.18 -8.59
N SER A 138 -27.34 9.91 -8.68
CA SER A 138 -27.31 11.38 -8.84
C SER A 138 -26.68 12.03 -7.61
N GLN A 139 -27.13 11.67 -6.41
CA GLN A 139 -26.57 12.18 -5.16
C GLN A 139 -25.07 11.88 -5.03
N LEU A 140 -24.64 10.67 -5.43
CA LEU A 140 -23.23 10.32 -5.46
C LEU A 140 -22.43 11.24 -6.39
N ALA A 141 -22.96 11.57 -7.58
CA ALA A 141 -22.30 12.48 -8.51
C ALA A 141 -22.13 13.89 -7.90
N ASP A 142 -23.16 14.40 -7.23
CA ASP A 142 -23.14 15.71 -6.57
C ASP A 142 -22.09 15.76 -5.45
N LEU A 143 -22.08 14.75 -4.58
CA LEU A 143 -21.09 14.64 -3.49
C LEU A 143 -19.66 14.53 -4.04
N MET A 144 -19.46 13.83 -5.17
CA MET A 144 -18.15 13.76 -5.83
C MET A 144 -17.73 15.12 -6.42
N GLN A 145 -18.67 15.89 -6.97
CA GLN A 145 -18.42 17.22 -7.50
C GLN A 145 -18.07 18.20 -6.38
N GLU A 146 -18.81 18.20 -5.28
CA GLU A 146 -18.54 19.05 -4.11
C GLU A 146 -17.14 18.78 -3.55
N ARG A 147 -16.78 17.51 -3.37
CA ARG A 147 -15.44 17.12 -2.90
C ARG A 147 -14.33 17.64 -3.81
N ARG A 148 -14.53 17.59 -5.13
CA ARG A 148 -13.58 18.12 -6.12
C ARG A 148 -13.42 19.63 -5.99
N GLN A 149 -14.50 20.36 -5.70
CA GLN A 149 -14.44 21.81 -5.48
C GLN A 149 -13.71 22.16 -4.19
N ASN A 150 -14.03 21.47 -3.09
CA ASN A 150 -13.37 21.71 -1.80
C ASN A 150 -11.86 21.44 -1.87
N SER A 151 -11.47 20.33 -2.51
CA SER A 151 -10.05 20.00 -2.71
C SER A 151 -9.27 21.01 -3.57
N ARG A 152 -9.97 21.84 -4.36
CA ARG A 152 -9.36 22.93 -5.15
C ARG A 152 -9.28 24.23 -4.36
N ARG A 153 -10.17 24.44 -3.38
CA ARG A 153 -10.14 25.61 -2.48
C ARG A 153 -9.04 25.50 -1.44
N ASP A 154 -8.71 24.28 -1.03
CA ASP A 154 -7.69 23.97 -0.01
C ASP A 154 -6.25 23.93 -0.57
N ARG A 155 -6.04 24.25 -1.85
CA ARG A 155 -4.72 24.28 -2.52
C ARG A 155 -4.34 25.69 -2.88
#